data_AF-I0GSG7-F1
#
_entry.id   AF-I0GSG7-F1
#
_cell.length_a   1.000
_cell.length_b   1.000
_cell.length_c   1.000
_cell.angle_alpha   90.00
_cell.angle_beta   90.00
_cell.angle_gamma   90.00
#
_symmetry.space_group_name_H-M   'P 1'
#
loop_
_entity.id
_entity.type
_entity.pdbx_description
1 polymer ?
#
loop_
_entity_poly.entity_id
_entity_poly.type
_entity_poly.pdbx_seq_one_letter_code
_entity_poly.pdbx_strand_id
1 'polypeptide(L)'
;MVIEHWQPVKKNENDTQWKKDHVLAYSNMLGCCDGGRGADDARKVLSCDAAKSNERITISPWKKEHIEKLVYRANGRIATNPYDEELEHDINDVLHLNGKLDEKGNIVHDTSTALVKGRREVYQDFSHFMEALARKYGNDESKIQNGIYKKIDEMESAKEYEQFIGVWLFFLRRRVRGARRK
;
A
#
# COMPACT_ATOMS: atom_id res chain seq x y z
N MET A 1 -13.82 4.15 10.52
CA MET A 1 -13.66 2.77 10.02
C MET A 1 -15.02 2.29 9.53
N VAL A 2 -15.08 1.66 8.37
CA VAL A 2 -16.31 1.10 7.76
C VAL A 2 -16.10 -0.39 7.49
N ILE A 3 -17.18 -1.16 7.44
CA ILE A 3 -17.14 -2.57 7.02
C ILE A 3 -17.58 -2.61 5.56
N GLU A 4 -16.73 -3.17 4.70
CA GLU A 4 -16.97 -3.25 3.27
C GLU A 4 -16.77 -4.68 2.75
N HIS A 5 -17.27 -4.98 1.55
CA HIS A 5 -17.19 -6.32 0.99
C HIS A 5 -16.03 -6.46 -0.01
N TRP A 6 -15.19 -7.49 0.17
CA TRP A 6 -14.11 -7.79 -0.77
C TRP A 6 -14.67 -8.13 -2.16
N GLN A 7 -15.67 -9.03 -2.22
CA GLN A 7 -16.49 -9.25 -3.41
C GLN A 7 -17.78 -8.42 -3.32
N PRO A 8 -18.12 -7.65 -4.37
CA PRO A 8 -19.27 -6.75 -4.34
C PRO A 8 -20.59 -7.53 -4.25
N VAL A 9 -21.55 -6.98 -3.51
CA VAL A 9 -22.87 -7.59 -3.25
C VAL A 9 -23.74 -7.66 -4.52
N LYS A 10 -23.56 -6.73 -5.44
CA LYS A 10 -24.18 -6.70 -6.77
C LYS A 10 -23.13 -6.40 -7.81
N LYS A 11 -23.13 -7.14 -8.91
CA LYS A 11 -22.20 -6.92 -10.04
C LYS A 11 -22.68 -5.76 -10.94
N ASN A 12 -24.00 -5.56 -11.05
CA ASN A 12 -24.68 -4.55 -11.86
C ASN A 12 -26.21 -4.59 -11.59
N GLU A 13 -26.97 -3.59 -12.06
CA GLU A 13 -28.42 -3.44 -11.82
C GLU A 13 -29.27 -4.64 -12.26
N ASN A 14 -28.76 -5.39 -13.25
CA ASN A 14 -29.46 -6.50 -13.91
C ASN A 14 -28.96 -7.90 -13.50
N ASP A 15 -28.00 -8.01 -12.56
CA ASP A 15 -27.41 -9.30 -12.18
C ASP A 15 -28.06 -9.83 -10.90
N THR A 16 -28.22 -11.15 -10.81
CA THR A 16 -28.81 -11.80 -9.64
C THR A 16 -27.91 -11.58 -8.43
N GLN A 17 -28.47 -11.00 -7.37
CA GLN A 17 -27.78 -10.76 -6.11
C GLN A 17 -27.07 -12.04 -5.64
N TRP A 18 -25.84 -11.91 -5.11
CA TRP A 18 -25.18 -13.02 -4.44
C TRP A 18 -26.08 -13.63 -3.38
N LYS A 19 -26.00 -14.97 -3.21
CA LYS A 19 -26.75 -15.65 -2.16
C LYS A 19 -26.49 -14.97 -0.81
N LYS A 20 -27.54 -14.81 0.00
CA LYS A 20 -27.48 -14.12 1.31
C LYS A 20 -26.31 -14.58 2.18
N ASP A 21 -26.02 -15.89 2.14
CA ASP A 21 -24.92 -16.50 2.90
C ASP A 21 -23.53 -16.00 2.47
N HIS A 22 -23.35 -15.64 1.20
CA HIS A 22 -22.09 -15.10 0.68
C HIS A 22 -21.88 -13.63 1.10
N VAL A 23 -22.96 -12.85 1.14
CA VAL A 23 -22.91 -11.45 1.58
C VAL A 23 -22.56 -11.36 3.07
N LEU A 24 -23.14 -12.25 3.88
CA LEU A 24 -22.91 -12.29 5.32
C LEU A 24 -21.68 -13.10 5.73
N ALA A 25 -20.92 -13.64 4.78
CA ALA A 25 -19.70 -14.38 5.08
C ALA A 25 -18.63 -13.41 5.60
N TYR A 26 -18.16 -13.62 6.83
CA TYR A 26 -17.08 -12.82 7.42
C TYR A 26 -15.80 -12.82 6.57
N SER A 27 -15.53 -13.91 5.84
CA SER A 27 -14.42 -13.98 4.88
C SER A 27 -14.54 -13.00 3.71
N ASN A 28 -15.74 -12.46 3.47
CA ASN A 28 -16.01 -11.44 2.47
C ASN A 28 -16.09 -10.03 3.06
N MET A 29 -15.99 -9.84 4.38
CA MET A 29 -16.08 -8.54 5.04
C MET A 29 -14.68 -8.04 5.47
N LEU A 30 -14.36 -6.80 5.12
CA LEU A 30 -13.09 -6.15 5.42
C LEU A 30 -13.34 -4.89 6.25
N GLY A 31 -12.54 -4.71 7.29
CA GLY A 31 -12.43 -3.42 7.99
C GLY A 31 -11.64 -2.46 7.12
N CYS A 32 -12.28 -1.40 6.63
CA CYS A 32 -11.68 -0.44 5.72
C CYS A 32 -11.64 0.97 6.32
N CYS A 33 -10.69 1.77 5.84
CA CYS A 33 -10.76 3.21 6.02
C CYS A 33 -11.96 3.77 5.24
N ASP A 34 -12.38 4.99 5.55
CA ASP A 34 -13.48 5.65 4.86
C ASP A 34 -13.13 6.05 3.40
N GLY A 35 -11.89 5.81 2.97
CA GLY A 35 -11.39 6.10 1.63
C GLY A 35 -11.50 7.57 1.23
N GLY A 36 -11.60 8.46 2.22
CA GLY A 36 -11.79 9.89 2.00
C GLY A 36 -13.23 10.32 1.74
N ARG A 37 -14.25 9.48 1.99
CA ARG A 37 -15.67 9.85 1.84
C ARG A 37 -16.04 11.13 2.60
N GLY A 38 -15.37 11.43 3.73
CA GLY A 38 -15.59 12.66 4.51
C GLY A 38 -14.86 13.92 4.03
N ALA A 39 -13.99 13.85 3.02
CA ALA A 39 -13.25 15.02 2.54
C ALA A 39 -14.14 15.99 1.73
N ASP A 40 -14.07 17.28 2.04
CA ASP A 40 -14.80 18.36 1.38
C ASP A 40 -13.84 19.18 0.47
N ASP A 41 -13.40 18.55 -0.62
CA ASP A 41 -12.52 19.16 -1.62
C ASP A 41 -13.06 18.86 -3.03
N ALA A 42 -13.10 19.88 -3.88
CA ALA A 42 -13.50 19.74 -5.29
C ALA A 42 -12.55 18.82 -6.10
N ARG A 43 -11.32 18.56 -5.61
CA ARG A 43 -10.33 17.66 -6.23
C ARG A 43 -10.26 16.26 -5.59
N LYS A 44 -11.29 15.89 -4.84
CA LYS A 44 -11.40 14.61 -4.11
C LYS A 44 -11.20 13.39 -5.02
N VAL A 45 -10.10 12.68 -4.82
CA VAL A 45 -9.90 11.32 -5.34
C VAL A 45 -10.17 10.35 -4.20
N LEU A 46 -11.27 9.61 -4.29
CA LEU A 46 -11.56 8.52 -3.36
C LEU A 46 -10.55 7.38 -3.57
N SER A 47 -10.30 6.60 -2.53
CA SER A 47 -9.38 5.46 -2.58
C SER A 47 -9.93 4.22 -1.89
N CYS A 48 -9.27 3.09 -2.11
CA CYS A 48 -9.60 1.80 -1.51
C CYS A 48 -11.05 1.41 -1.85
N ASP A 49 -11.82 0.96 -0.86
CA ASP A 49 -13.18 0.49 -1.12
C ASP A 49 -14.15 1.63 -1.48
N ALA A 50 -13.90 2.86 -1.00
CA ALA A 50 -14.69 4.02 -1.40
C ALA A 50 -14.58 4.32 -2.91
N ALA A 51 -13.45 4.00 -3.54
CA ALA A 51 -13.28 4.09 -4.99
C ALA A 51 -13.86 2.86 -5.71
N LYS A 52 -13.58 1.66 -5.20
CA LYS A 52 -14.03 0.38 -5.78
C LYS A 52 -15.55 0.33 -5.97
N SER A 53 -16.33 0.79 -4.98
CA SER A 53 -17.78 0.68 -5.00
C SER A 53 -18.23 -0.78 -5.28
N ASN A 54 -18.86 -1.02 -6.43
CA ASN A 54 -19.36 -2.35 -6.83
C ASN A 54 -18.45 -3.08 -7.82
N GLU A 55 -17.28 -2.52 -8.13
CA GLU A 55 -16.33 -3.18 -9.02
C GLU A 55 -15.73 -4.42 -8.37
N ARG A 56 -15.42 -5.41 -9.22
CA ARG A 56 -14.69 -6.60 -8.79
C ARG A 56 -13.20 -6.33 -8.84
N ILE A 57 -12.49 -6.85 -7.86
CA ILE A 57 -11.03 -6.80 -7.81
C ILE A 57 -10.46 -8.22 -7.72
N THR A 58 -9.31 -8.43 -8.33
CA THR A 58 -8.50 -9.64 -8.24
C THR A 58 -7.55 -9.58 -7.03
N ILE A 59 -7.05 -8.40 -6.70
CA ILE A 59 -6.11 -8.19 -5.60
C ILE A 59 -6.76 -8.57 -4.27
N SER A 60 -6.04 -9.38 -3.48
CA SER A 60 -6.53 -9.89 -2.22
C SER A 60 -5.43 -9.81 -1.18
N PRO A 61 -5.67 -9.13 -0.05
CA PRO A 61 -4.68 -9.06 1.02
C PRO A 61 -4.43 -10.41 1.70
N TRP A 62 -5.34 -11.38 1.51
CA TRP A 62 -5.24 -12.73 2.05
C TRP A 62 -4.31 -13.64 1.24
N LYS A 63 -4.05 -13.29 -0.02
CA LYS A 63 -3.17 -14.06 -0.90
C LYS A 63 -1.74 -13.57 -0.74
N LYS A 64 -0.92 -14.38 -0.05
CA LYS A 64 0.50 -14.09 0.17
C LYS A 64 1.24 -13.75 -1.13
N GLU A 65 0.94 -14.48 -2.20
CA GLU A 65 1.52 -14.26 -3.54
C GLU A 65 1.25 -12.84 -4.07
N HIS A 66 0.05 -12.29 -3.82
CA HIS A 66 -0.30 -10.94 -4.26
C HIS A 66 0.48 -9.91 -3.44
N ILE A 67 0.56 -10.11 -2.11
CA ILE A 67 1.33 -9.24 -1.22
C ILE A 67 2.83 -9.25 -1.54
N GLU A 68 3.39 -10.42 -1.87
CA GLU A 68 4.81 -10.57 -2.21
C GLU A 68 5.19 -9.91 -3.53
N LYS A 69 4.23 -9.78 -4.48
CA LYS A 69 4.43 -9.03 -5.73
C LYS A 69 4.48 -7.52 -5.50
N LEU A 70 3.87 -7.00 -4.44
CA LEU A 70 3.83 -5.55 -4.21
C LEU A 70 5.21 -4.97 -3.92
N VAL A 71 5.55 -3.90 -4.63
CA VAL A 71 6.78 -3.13 -4.44
C VAL A 71 6.46 -1.66 -4.21
N TYR A 72 7.20 -1.04 -3.29
CA TYR A 72 7.12 0.39 -3.04
C TYR A 72 8.22 1.14 -3.80
N ARG A 73 7.88 2.31 -4.34
CA ARG A 73 8.80 3.20 -5.08
C ARG A 73 9.10 4.45 -4.27
N ALA A 74 10.25 5.07 -4.55
CA ALA A 74 10.72 6.29 -3.90
C ALA A 74 9.75 7.48 -4.02
N ASN A 75 8.96 7.53 -5.10
CA ASN A 75 7.96 8.57 -5.34
C ASN A 75 6.63 8.32 -4.60
N GLY A 76 6.55 7.32 -3.74
CA GLY A 76 5.34 6.98 -2.98
C GLY A 76 4.32 6.13 -3.74
N ARG A 77 4.63 5.67 -4.96
CA ARG A 77 3.79 4.73 -5.70
C ARG A 77 4.03 3.29 -5.29
N ILE A 78 3.00 2.47 -5.44
CA ILE A 78 3.11 1.01 -5.42
C ILE A 78 2.96 0.45 -6.83
N ALA A 79 3.55 -0.72 -7.04
CA ALA A 79 3.46 -1.49 -8.27
C ALA A 79 3.63 -2.98 -7.95
N THR A 80 3.57 -3.82 -8.96
CA THR A 80 3.82 -5.26 -8.92
C THR A 80 5.17 -5.59 -9.53
N ASN A 81 5.85 -6.60 -8.97
CA ASN A 81 7.08 -7.16 -9.51
C ASN A 81 7.15 -8.68 -9.19
N PRO A 82 7.10 -9.57 -10.21
CA PRO A 82 6.95 -9.26 -11.64
C PRO A 82 5.64 -8.52 -11.95
N TYR A 83 5.60 -7.80 -13.07
CA TYR A 83 4.43 -7.04 -13.50
C TYR A 83 3.22 -7.97 -13.65
N ASP A 84 2.08 -7.55 -13.11
CA ASP A 84 0.82 -8.28 -13.14
C ASP A 84 -0.29 -7.30 -13.52
N GLU A 85 -0.79 -7.42 -14.75
CA GLU A 85 -1.72 -6.47 -15.37
C GLU A 85 -3.03 -6.33 -14.58
N GLU A 86 -3.60 -7.44 -14.12
CA GLU A 86 -4.86 -7.41 -13.36
C GLU A 86 -4.68 -6.71 -12.00
N LEU A 87 -3.59 -7.01 -11.31
CA LEU A 87 -3.30 -6.36 -10.02
C LEU A 87 -2.96 -4.88 -10.19
N GLU A 88 -2.28 -4.50 -11.27
CA GLU A 88 -2.02 -3.09 -11.58
C GLU A 88 -3.29 -2.33 -11.92
N HIS A 89 -4.21 -2.94 -12.65
CA HIS A 89 -5.53 -2.36 -12.90
C HIS A 89 -6.30 -2.13 -11.59
N ASP A 90 -6.33 -3.12 -10.69
CA ASP A 90 -6.96 -2.95 -9.39
C ASP A 90 -6.32 -1.84 -8.57
N ILE A 91 -4.98 -1.78 -8.53
CA ILE A 91 -4.22 -0.79 -7.77
C ILE A 91 -4.46 0.62 -8.28
N ASN A 92 -4.42 0.82 -9.60
CA ASN A 92 -4.41 2.15 -10.20
C ASN A 92 -5.81 2.65 -10.55
N ASP A 93 -6.66 1.80 -11.13
CA ASP A 93 -7.92 2.23 -11.76
C ASP A 93 -9.14 1.97 -10.89
N VAL A 94 -9.15 0.85 -10.13
CA VAL A 94 -10.30 0.51 -9.28
C VAL A 94 -10.15 1.11 -7.88
N LEU A 95 -8.99 0.93 -7.24
CA LEU A 95 -8.74 1.33 -5.85
C LEU A 95 -8.07 2.71 -5.74
N HIS A 96 -7.59 3.28 -6.84
CA HIS A 96 -6.83 4.54 -6.89
C HIS A 96 -5.72 4.64 -5.83
N LEU A 97 -5.03 3.54 -5.51
CA LEU A 97 -4.01 3.52 -4.47
C LEU A 97 -2.78 4.35 -4.84
N ASN A 98 -2.62 4.73 -6.11
CA ASN A 98 -1.59 5.64 -6.61
C ASN A 98 -2.14 7.05 -6.93
N GLY A 99 -3.34 7.37 -6.45
CA GLY A 99 -4.06 8.57 -6.84
C GLY A 99 -4.55 8.50 -8.29
N LYS A 100 -4.87 9.66 -8.87
CA LYS A 100 -5.23 9.78 -10.28
C LYS A 100 -3.99 10.00 -11.13
N LEU A 101 -3.81 9.18 -12.15
CA LEU A 101 -2.68 9.23 -13.07
C LEU A 101 -3.06 9.90 -14.40
N ASP A 102 -2.11 10.53 -15.08
CA ASP A 102 -2.24 10.93 -16.48
C ASP A 102 -1.87 9.77 -17.43
N GLU A 103 -2.06 9.97 -18.74
CA GLU A 103 -1.72 9.00 -19.79
C GLU A 103 -0.23 8.61 -19.80
N LYS A 104 0.64 9.44 -19.22
CA LYS A 104 2.08 9.20 -19.09
C LYS A 104 2.43 8.52 -17.77
N GLY A 105 1.43 8.23 -16.93
CA GLY A 105 1.58 7.63 -15.62
C GLY A 105 2.09 8.59 -14.53
N ASN A 106 2.07 9.90 -14.73
CA ASN A 106 2.36 10.87 -13.67
C ASN A 106 1.15 11.08 -12.77
N ILE A 107 1.41 11.41 -11.52
CA ILE A 107 0.35 11.66 -10.53
C ILE A 107 -0.21 13.06 -10.77
N VAL A 108 -1.49 13.12 -11.16
CA VAL A 108 -2.23 14.37 -11.35
C VAL A 108 -2.81 14.83 -10.02
N HIS A 109 -3.40 13.89 -9.27
CA HIS A 109 -3.96 14.14 -7.94
C HIS A 109 -3.64 12.98 -7.02
N ASP A 110 -3.25 13.28 -5.79
CA ASP A 110 -3.19 12.28 -4.71
C ASP A 110 -4.60 11.92 -4.26
N THR A 111 -4.72 10.84 -3.48
CA THR A 111 -5.97 10.48 -2.83
C THR A 111 -6.35 11.51 -1.78
N SER A 112 -7.64 11.57 -1.45
CA SER A 112 -8.15 12.43 -0.37
C SER A 112 -7.58 12.06 1.01
N THR A 113 -7.04 10.85 1.11
CA THR A 113 -6.33 10.29 2.27
C THR A 113 -4.81 10.46 2.18
N ALA A 114 -4.29 11.17 1.16
CA ALA A 114 -2.88 11.46 0.93
C ALA A 114 -1.97 10.22 0.91
N LEU A 115 -2.43 9.11 0.30
CA LEU A 115 -1.69 7.84 0.31
C LEU A 115 -0.33 7.94 -0.38
N VAL A 116 -0.24 8.62 -1.52
CA VAL A 116 1.03 8.71 -2.25
C VAL A 116 2.00 9.59 -1.47
N LYS A 117 1.55 10.77 -1.02
CA LYS A 117 2.35 11.68 -0.20
C LYS A 117 2.88 10.98 1.05
N GLY A 118 2.02 10.30 1.81
CA GLY A 118 2.44 9.61 3.04
C GLY A 118 3.49 8.52 2.80
N ARG A 119 3.32 7.70 1.75
CA ARG A 119 4.35 6.71 1.37
C ARG A 119 5.66 7.34 0.90
N ARG A 120 5.59 8.48 0.22
CA ARG A 120 6.77 9.24 -0.24
C ARG A 120 7.53 9.85 0.94
N GLU A 121 6.83 10.42 1.92
CA GLU A 121 7.43 11.00 3.13
C GLU A 121 8.19 9.92 3.91
N VAL A 122 7.60 8.73 4.09
CA VAL A 122 8.31 7.59 4.69
C VAL A 122 9.59 7.21 3.95
N TYR A 123 9.59 7.25 2.61
CA TYR A 123 10.81 7.00 1.85
C TYR A 123 11.88 8.08 2.10
N GLN A 124 11.48 9.35 2.22
CA GLN A 124 12.39 10.45 2.54
C GLN A 124 13.01 10.24 3.93
N ASP A 125 12.20 9.88 4.92
CA ASP A 125 12.70 9.57 6.27
C ASP A 125 13.65 8.37 6.28
N PHE A 126 13.35 7.33 5.49
CA PHE A 126 14.26 6.23 5.25
C PHE A 126 15.61 6.69 4.67
N SER A 127 15.59 7.59 3.68
CA SER A 127 16.81 8.15 3.08
C SER A 127 17.65 8.90 4.13
N HIS A 128 17.02 9.78 4.90
CA HIS A 128 17.69 10.53 5.97
C HIS A 128 18.28 9.61 7.04
N PHE A 129 17.57 8.54 7.40
CA PHE A 129 18.07 7.52 8.31
C PHE A 129 19.31 6.81 7.76
N MET A 130 19.29 6.42 6.48
CA MET A 130 20.44 5.80 5.83
C MET A 130 21.65 6.74 5.75
N GLU A 131 21.43 8.02 5.44
CA GLU A 131 22.47 9.04 5.45
C GLU A 131 23.05 9.26 6.85
N ALA A 132 22.22 9.26 7.89
CA ALA A 132 22.67 9.39 9.27
C ALA A 132 23.56 8.20 9.69
N LEU A 133 23.20 6.98 9.29
CA LEU A 133 24.04 5.80 9.48
C LEU A 133 25.37 5.91 8.74
N ALA A 134 25.35 6.36 7.49
CA ALA A 134 26.56 6.55 6.68
C ALA A 134 27.49 7.63 7.27
N ARG A 135 26.93 8.76 7.74
CA ARG A 135 27.70 9.80 8.45
C ARG A 135 28.33 9.27 9.74
N LYS A 136 27.62 8.42 10.47
CA LYS A 136 28.06 7.90 11.77
C LYS A 136 29.12 6.80 11.65
N TYR A 137 28.95 5.89 10.69
CA TYR A 137 29.77 4.68 10.59
C TYR A 137 30.67 4.64 9.34
N GLY A 138 30.61 5.65 8.47
CA GLY A 138 31.36 5.68 7.22
C GLY A 138 30.99 4.53 6.31
N ASN A 139 32.00 3.78 5.86
CA ASN A 139 31.83 2.62 4.98
C ASN A 139 31.75 1.27 5.75
N ASP A 140 31.60 1.30 7.08
CA ASP A 140 31.46 0.09 7.89
C ASP A 140 30.08 -0.56 7.67
N GLU A 141 30.02 -1.46 6.68
CA GLU A 141 28.77 -2.13 6.29
C GLU A 141 28.16 -2.94 7.44
N SER A 142 28.97 -3.52 8.32
CA SER A 142 28.49 -4.32 9.45
C SER A 142 27.72 -3.44 10.45
N LYS A 143 28.28 -2.28 10.81
CA LYS A 143 27.60 -1.34 11.71
C LYS A 143 26.35 -0.72 11.08
N ILE A 144 26.38 -0.42 9.79
CA ILE A 144 25.20 0.05 9.06
C ILE A 144 24.10 -1.02 9.08
N GLN A 145 24.43 -2.28 8.77
CA GLN A 145 23.48 -3.38 8.83
C GLN A 145 22.90 -3.57 10.24
N ASN A 146 23.74 -3.53 11.28
CA ASN A 146 23.27 -3.63 12.65
C ASN A 146 22.31 -2.47 13.01
N GLY A 147 22.60 -1.25 12.56
CA GLY A 147 21.70 -0.11 12.69
C GLY A 147 20.34 -0.33 12.02
N ILE A 148 20.33 -0.94 10.83
CA ILE A 148 19.09 -1.30 10.12
C ILE A 148 18.32 -2.38 10.88
N TYR A 149 18.97 -3.46 11.32
CA TYR A 149 18.31 -4.54 12.07
C TYR A 149 17.69 -4.03 13.37
N LYS A 150 18.40 -3.17 14.11
CA LYS A 150 17.86 -2.53 15.31
C LYS A 150 16.58 -1.73 15.00
N LYS A 151 16.56 -0.99 13.88
CA LYS A 151 15.37 -0.22 13.50
C LYS A 151 14.20 -1.11 13.07
N ILE A 152 14.47 -2.23 12.40
CA ILE A 152 13.45 -3.23 12.06
C ILE A 152 12.84 -3.82 13.34
N ASP A 153 13.68 -4.24 14.28
CA ASP A 153 13.26 -4.84 15.55
C ASP A 153 12.42 -3.85 16.39
N GLU A 154 12.85 -2.59 16.47
CA GLU A 154 12.09 -1.51 17.10
C GLU A 154 10.69 -1.33 16.47
N MET A 155 10.61 -1.37 15.14
CA MET A 155 9.33 -1.22 14.41
C MET A 155 8.41 -2.43 14.59
N GLU A 156 8.95 -3.66 14.56
CA GLU A 156 8.18 -4.90 14.69
C GLU A 156 7.75 -5.21 16.12
N SER A 157 8.49 -4.71 17.12
CA SER A 157 8.16 -4.85 18.54
C SER A 157 7.21 -3.77 19.05
N ALA A 158 6.85 -2.79 18.21
CA ALA A 158 5.92 -1.73 18.59
C ALA A 158 4.53 -2.29 18.93
N LYS A 159 3.96 -1.84 20.05
CA LYS A 159 2.61 -2.23 20.48
C LYS A 159 1.54 -1.77 19.48
N GLU A 160 1.76 -0.62 18.87
CA GLU A 160 0.91 -0.02 17.86
C GLU A 160 1.76 0.34 16.64
N TYR A 161 1.24 0.05 15.46
CA TYR A 161 1.95 0.32 14.23
C TYR A 161 1.59 1.68 13.67
N GLU A 162 2.62 2.48 13.39
CA GLU A 162 2.47 3.74 12.70
C GLU A 162 1.95 3.55 11.27
N GLN A 163 1.27 4.57 10.75
CA GLN A 163 0.83 4.58 9.36
C GLN A 163 2.03 4.38 8.42
N PHE A 164 1.82 3.59 7.37
CA PHE A 164 2.84 3.29 6.37
C PHE A 164 4.10 2.56 6.87
N ILE A 165 4.08 1.96 8.08
CA ILE A 165 5.19 1.12 8.58
C ILE A 165 5.65 0.04 7.57
N GLY A 166 4.72 -0.49 6.76
CA GLY A 166 5.03 -1.48 5.73
C GLY A 166 6.01 -0.96 4.66
N VAL A 167 5.97 0.34 4.36
CA VAL A 167 6.88 1.00 3.41
C VAL A 167 8.30 1.05 3.99
N TRP A 168 8.41 1.46 5.25
CA TRP A 168 9.67 1.45 6.01
C TRP A 168 10.30 0.06 6.02
N LEU A 169 9.54 -0.94 6.47
CA LEU A 169 9.99 -2.32 6.56
C LEU A 169 10.41 -2.87 5.19
N PHE A 170 9.69 -2.53 4.12
CA PHE A 170 10.06 -2.92 2.77
C PHE A 170 11.45 -2.41 2.38
N PHE A 171 11.74 -1.11 2.54
CA PHE A 171 13.02 -0.54 2.14
C PHE A 171 14.18 -1.02 3.01
N LEU A 172 13.98 -1.10 4.33
CA LEU A 172 14.98 -1.62 5.28
C LEU A 172 15.34 -3.08 4.95
N ARG A 173 14.33 -3.96 4.83
CA ARG A 173 14.54 -5.38 4.50
C ARG A 173 15.16 -5.56 3.11
N ARG A 174 14.79 -4.72 2.12
CA ARG A 174 15.40 -4.74 0.79
C ARG A 174 16.89 -4.39 0.84
N ARG A 175 17.29 -3.40 1.65
CA ARG A 175 18.71 -3.02 1.80
C ARG A 175 19.55 -4.16 2.38
N VAL A 176 19.01 -4.88 3.36
CA VAL A 176 19.66 -6.06 3.98
C VAL A 176 19.71 -7.24 3.02
N ARG A 177 18.62 -7.55 2.31
CA ARG A 177 18.59 -8.65 1.33
C ARG A 177 19.54 -8.41 0.16
N GLY A 178 19.68 -7.16 -0.29
CA GLY A 178 20.63 -6.78 -1.33
C GLY A 178 22.09 -6.96 -0.92
N ALA A 179 22.41 -6.85 0.37
CA ALA A 179 23.76 -7.07 0.89
C ALA A 179 24.13 -8.56 0.97
N ARG A 180 23.16 -9.47 1.17
CA ARG A 180 23.38 -10.93 1.18
C ARG A 180 23.61 -11.56 -0.21
N ARG A 181 23.44 -10.79 -1.29
CA ARG A 181 23.62 -11.23 -2.69
C ARG A 181 24.98 -10.82 -3.28
N LYS A 182 25.86 -10.20 -2.50
CA LYS A 182 27.26 -9.92 -2.84
C LYS A 182 28.16 -10.85 -2.05
#